data_AF-A0A2D5ZF28-F1
#
_entry.id   AF-A0A2D5ZF28-F1
#
_cell.length_a   1.000
_cell.length_b   1.000
_cell.length_c   1.000
_cell.angle_alpha   90.00
_cell.angle_beta   90.00
_cell.angle_gamma   90.00
#
_symmetry.space_group_name_H-M   'P 1'
#
loop_
_entity.id
_entity.type
_entity.pdbx_description
1 polymer ?
#
loop_
_entity_poly.entity_id
_entity_poly.type
_entity_poly.pdbx_seq_one_letter_code
_entity_poly.pdbx_strand_id
1 'polypeptide(L)'
;MGFSPDGLRFTPSAANPILDPNDSVEQENHFLMLAPRGGRWLMPYEYGWYCPNGLGNFGQYMADVRLAVSEDGERFRRLNPHQKLIDRGAPGQWDDTILVVADKPVIASDTVHLFYAGAGAQWTCWASNNQPESLAHNVGANCVGRMGLATLRRDGWTCLETADGASFGSATSKEIEASERGSALKLNLSRAMPQRSFVTVEVIDAATGQVIKGLDRASCRPLDRDDLDATVTWRGRSLADAPARPIRLRFHFCGAVRLHAFAIEQ
;
A
#
# COMPACT_ATOMS: atom_id res chain seq x y z
N MET A 1 -16.02 -11.64 5.60
CA MET A 1 -16.29 -10.47 6.47
C MET A 1 -17.69 -10.58 7.09
N GLY A 2 -17.84 -10.15 8.34
CA GLY A 2 -19.15 -10.04 8.98
C GLY A 2 -19.15 -8.90 10.00
N PHE A 3 -20.35 -8.39 10.30
CA PHE A 3 -20.57 -7.28 11.22
C PHE A 3 -21.18 -7.80 12.50
N SER A 4 -20.74 -7.24 13.62
CA SER A 4 -21.33 -7.54 14.91
C SER A 4 -21.35 -6.29 15.76
N PRO A 5 -22.52 -5.86 16.27
CA PRO A 5 -22.58 -4.75 17.22
C PRO A 5 -22.07 -5.14 18.62
N ASP A 6 -22.08 -6.45 18.94
CA ASP A 6 -21.73 -7.00 20.26
C ASP A 6 -20.44 -7.84 20.26
N GLY A 7 -19.87 -8.13 19.10
CA GLY A 7 -18.71 -9.01 18.93
C GLY A 7 -19.02 -10.50 19.16
N LEU A 8 -20.29 -10.87 19.37
CA LEU A 8 -20.72 -12.23 19.67
C LEU A 8 -21.54 -12.84 18.53
N ARG A 9 -22.40 -12.04 17.88
CA ARG A 9 -23.25 -12.48 16.78
C ARG A 9 -22.87 -11.74 15.51
N PHE A 10 -22.43 -12.47 14.51
CA PHE A 10 -21.95 -11.91 13.25
C PHE A 10 -22.99 -12.09 12.15
N THR A 11 -23.31 -11.00 11.47
CA THR A 11 -24.07 -11.00 10.22
C THR A 11 -23.07 -10.99 9.06
N PRO A 12 -23.12 -11.96 8.13
CA PRO A 12 -22.21 -11.97 6.99
C PRO A 12 -22.47 -10.76 6.08
N SER A 13 -21.40 -10.13 5.58
CA SER A 13 -21.53 -9.13 4.51
C SER A 13 -22.02 -9.80 3.22
N ALA A 14 -22.93 -9.12 2.52
CA ALA A 14 -23.34 -9.51 1.16
C ALA A 14 -22.23 -9.29 0.12
N ALA A 15 -21.17 -8.53 0.47
CA ALA A 15 -20.01 -8.31 -0.39
C ALA A 15 -18.99 -9.45 -0.33
N ASN A 16 -19.25 -10.54 0.39
CA ASN A 16 -18.35 -11.69 0.40
C ASN A 16 -18.41 -12.49 -0.92
N PRO A 17 -17.28 -13.02 -1.43
CA PRO A 17 -15.93 -12.82 -0.92
C PRO A 17 -15.44 -11.39 -1.17
N ILE A 18 -14.76 -10.80 -0.19
CA ILE A 18 -14.24 -9.42 -0.29
C ILE A 18 -13.02 -9.29 -1.22
N LEU A 19 -12.43 -10.43 -1.60
CA LEU A 19 -11.32 -10.57 -2.53
C LEU A 19 -11.36 -11.97 -3.14
N ASP A 20 -11.73 -12.08 -4.42
CA ASP A 20 -11.81 -13.37 -5.12
C ASP A 20 -10.54 -13.60 -5.98
N PRO A 21 -9.87 -14.76 -5.93
CA PRO A 21 -8.70 -15.03 -6.78
C PRO A 21 -9.01 -14.92 -8.29
N ASN A 22 -10.26 -15.18 -8.71
CA ASN A 22 -10.65 -15.08 -10.12
C ASN A 22 -10.69 -13.63 -10.65
N ASP A 23 -10.64 -12.62 -9.77
CA ASP A 23 -10.56 -11.22 -10.16
C ASP A 23 -9.14 -10.80 -10.59
N SER A 24 -8.15 -11.70 -10.51
CA SER A 24 -6.78 -11.44 -10.92
C SER A 24 -6.07 -12.73 -11.36
N VAL A 25 -4.74 -12.80 -11.22
CA VAL A 25 -3.90 -13.87 -11.82
C VAL A 25 -3.33 -14.84 -10.80
N GLU A 26 -3.51 -14.58 -9.50
CA GLU A 26 -3.31 -15.57 -8.44
C GLU A 26 -4.24 -16.77 -8.65
N GLN A 27 -3.87 -17.89 -8.05
CA GLN A 27 -4.70 -19.08 -8.01
C GLN A 27 -5.45 -19.17 -6.68
N GLU A 28 -4.86 -18.68 -5.58
CA GLU A 28 -5.44 -18.75 -4.25
C GLU A 28 -5.13 -17.48 -3.42
N ASN A 29 -6.06 -17.13 -2.53
CA ASN A 29 -5.88 -16.14 -1.47
C ASN A 29 -6.12 -16.85 -0.13
N HIS A 30 -5.13 -16.85 0.78
CA HIS A 30 -5.26 -17.53 2.08
C HIS A 30 -5.31 -16.56 3.25
N PHE A 31 -4.19 -15.89 3.51
CA PHE A 31 -4.04 -15.03 4.68
C PHE A 31 -4.06 -13.56 4.27
N LEU A 32 -4.67 -12.74 5.12
CA LEU A 32 -4.77 -11.30 4.95
C LEU A 32 -4.59 -10.59 6.28
N MET A 33 -3.97 -9.42 6.22
CA MET A 33 -3.92 -8.45 7.30
C MET A 33 -4.93 -7.35 6.99
N LEU A 34 -5.66 -6.83 7.99
CA LEU A 34 -6.47 -5.62 7.83
C LEU A 34 -6.00 -4.55 8.82
N ALA A 35 -5.70 -3.36 8.32
CA ALA A 35 -5.30 -2.23 9.14
C ALA A 35 -5.93 -0.91 8.65
N PRO A 36 -6.60 -0.15 9.52
CA PRO A 36 -7.07 1.19 9.16
C PRO A 36 -5.89 2.16 9.10
N ARG A 37 -5.83 2.98 8.04
CA ARG A 37 -4.81 4.02 7.85
C ARG A 37 -5.35 5.14 6.96
N GLY A 38 -5.29 6.39 7.43
CA GLY A 38 -5.64 7.57 6.63
C GLY A 38 -7.06 7.55 6.05
N GLY A 39 -8.05 7.09 6.84
CA GLY A 39 -9.44 6.97 6.41
C GLY A 39 -9.70 5.82 5.41
N ARG A 40 -8.75 4.90 5.24
CA ARG A 40 -8.87 3.72 4.37
C ARG A 40 -8.49 2.46 5.13
N TRP A 41 -8.84 1.31 4.56
CA TRP A 41 -8.39 0.01 5.01
C TRP A 41 -7.29 -0.49 4.07
N LEU A 42 -6.13 -0.81 4.64
CA LEU A 42 -5.04 -1.46 3.93
C LEU A 42 -5.14 -2.97 4.17
N MET A 43 -4.95 -3.74 3.09
CA MET A 43 -4.92 -5.19 3.14
C MET A 43 -3.68 -5.74 2.45
N PRO A 44 -2.56 -5.90 3.17
CA PRO A 44 -1.55 -6.88 2.79
C PRO A 44 -2.19 -8.28 2.72
N TYR A 45 -2.06 -8.96 1.59
CA TYR A 45 -2.63 -10.29 1.38
C TYR A 45 -1.63 -11.23 0.73
N GLU A 46 -1.77 -12.51 1.04
CA GLU A 46 -1.02 -13.60 0.42
C GLU A 46 -1.53 -13.84 -1.00
N TYR A 47 -0.69 -13.56 -1.99
CA TYR A 47 -0.93 -13.86 -3.39
C TYR A 47 -0.33 -15.25 -3.67
N GLY A 48 -1.19 -16.26 -3.85
CA GLY A 48 -0.80 -17.66 -3.96
C GLY A 48 -0.84 -18.21 -5.39
N TRP A 49 0.14 -19.04 -5.74
CA TRP A 49 0.15 -19.80 -6.99
C TRP A 49 0.87 -21.14 -6.84
N TYR A 50 0.68 -22.03 -7.81
CA TYR A 50 1.37 -23.32 -7.85
C TYR A 50 2.44 -23.37 -8.94
N CYS A 51 3.60 -23.92 -8.59
CA CYS A 51 4.68 -24.24 -9.52
C CYS A 51 4.77 -25.76 -9.71
N PRO A 52 4.54 -26.29 -10.93
CA PRO A 52 4.71 -27.71 -11.19
C PRO A 52 6.12 -28.19 -10.85
N ASN A 53 6.23 -29.12 -9.91
CA ASN A 53 7.50 -29.72 -9.48
C ASN A 53 7.44 -31.26 -9.39
N GLY A 54 6.34 -31.86 -9.85
CA GLY A 54 6.10 -33.31 -9.76
C GLY A 54 5.67 -33.81 -8.38
N LEU A 55 5.38 -32.93 -7.43
CA LEU A 55 4.88 -33.26 -6.09
C LEU A 55 3.43 -32.78 -5.90
N GLY A 56 2.61 -33.56 -5.18
CA GLY A 56 1.22 -33.21 -4.89
C GLY A 56 0.32 -33.15 -6.14
N ASN A 57 -0.91 -32.63 -5.97
CA ASN A 57 -1.89 -32.55 -7.08
C ASN A 57 -1.59 -31.42 -8.07
N PHE A 58 -1.00 -30.32 -7.60
CA PHE A 58 -0.81 -29.09 -8.37
C PHE A 58 0.65 -28.60 -8.42
N GLY A 59 1.57 -29.27 -7.71
CA GLY A 59 2.95 -28.85 -7.56
C GLY A 59 3.23 -28.16 -6.22
N GLN A 60 4.32 -27.40 -6.19
CA GLN A 60 4.75 -26.58 -5.08
C GLN A 60 3.82 -25.37 -4.90
N TYR A 61 3.21 -25.20 -3.73
CA TYR A 61 2.54 -23.95 -3.42
C TYR A 61 3.58 -22.86 -3.12
N MET A 62 3.36 -21.68 -3.66
CA MET A 62 4.23 -20.51 -3.59
C MET A 62 3.38 -19.29 -3.25
N ALA A 63 3.91 -18.37 -2.45
CA ALA A 63 3.22 -17.11 -2.22
C ALA A 63 4.14 -15.94 -1.89
N ASP A 64 3.75 -14.77 -2.37
CA ASP A 64 4.31 -13.47 -1.96
C ASP A 64 3.21 -12.59 -1.35
N VAL A 65 3.60 -11.46 -0.74
CA VAL A 65 2.63 -10.53 -0.14
C VAL A 65 2.39 -9.36 -1.08
N ARG A 66 1.12 -9.08 -1.39
CA ARG A 66 0.67 -7.96 -2.21
C ARG A 66 -0.28 -7.06 -1.43
N LEU A 67 -0.72 -5.97 -2.05
CA LEU A 67 -1.52 -4.94 -1.39
C LEU A 67 -2.89 -4.76 -2.05
N ALA A 68 -3.93 -4.73 -1.24
CA ALA A 68 -5.26 -4.27 -1.60
C ALA A 68 -5.69 -3.14 -0.66
N VAL A 69 -6.68 -2.34 -1.09
CA VAL A 69 -7.18 -1.19 -0.35
C VAL A 69 -8.69 -1.10 -0.45
N SER A 70 -9.33 -0.59 0.61
CA SER A 70 -10.75 -0.27 0.63
C SER A 70 -11.00 1.10 1.27
N GLU A 71 -12.03 1.80 0.80
CA GLU A 71 -12.51 3.05 1.41
C GLU A 71 -13.60 2.78 2.47
N ASP A 72 -14.41 1.73 2.30
CA ASP A 72 -15.54 1.39 3.17
C ASP A 72 -15.26 0.21 4.12
N GLY A 73 -14.17 -0.52 3.88
CA GLY A 73 -13.81 -1.70 4.63
C GLY A 73 -14.54 -2.96 4.18
N GLU A 74 -15.39 -2.92 3.15
CA GLU A 74 -16.12 -4.07 2.62
C GLU A 74 -15.65 -4.44 1.21
N ARG A 75 -15.43 -3.43 0.36
CA ARG A 75 -15.07 -3.59 -1.04
C ARG A 75 -13.59 -3.30 -1.22
N PHE A 76 -12.81 -4.33 -1.48
CA PHE A 76 -11.38 -4.19 -1.68
C PHE A 76 -11.01 -4.25 -3.15
N ARG A 77 -10.01 -3.45 -3.53
CA ARG A 77 -9.38 -3.51 -4.83
C ARG A 77 -7.88 -3.75 -4.67
N ARG A 78 -7.32 -4.58 -5.53
CA ARG A 78 -5.86 -4.79 -5.62
C ARG A 78 -5.19 -3.50 -6.07
N LEU A 79 -4.14 -3.10 -5.38
CA LEU A 79 -3.34 -1.93 -5.71
C LEU A 79 -2.04 -2.40 -6.36
N ASN A 80 -1.82 -2.02 -7.62
CA ASN A 80 -0.68 -2.48 -8.43
C ASN A 80 -0.51 -4.01 -8.34
N PRO A 81 -1.44 -4.82 -8.88
CA PRO A 81 -1.50 -6.26 -8.61
C PRO A 81 -0.24 -7.04 -9.00
N HIS A 82 0.67 -6.48 -9.80
CA HIS A 82 1.95 -7.09 -10.17
C HIS A 82 3.11 -6.71 -9.23
N GLN A 83 2.91 -5.72 -8.37
CA GLN A 83 3.91 -5.22 -7.44
C GLN A 83 3.79 -5.97 -6.11
N LYS A 84 4.92 -6.51 -5.66
CA LYS A 84 5.03 -7.17 -4.36
C LYS A 84 5.20 -6.10 -3.28
N LEU A 85 4.48 -6.27 -2.17
CA LEU A 85 4.69 -5.52 -0.94
C LEU A 85 5.84 -6.13 -0.13
N ILE A 86 5.88 -7.46 -0.03
CA ILE A 86 7.00 -8.22 0.53
C ILE A 86 7.39 -9.27 -0.50
N ASP A 87 8.64 -9.21 -0.96
CA ASP A 87 9.20 -10.21 -1.88
C ASP A 87 9.72 -11.41 -1.09
N ARG A 88 9.69 -12.57 -1.73
CA ARG A 88 10.31 -13.80 -1.23
C ARG A 88 11.82 -13.64 -1.21
N GLY A 89 12.45 -14.47 -0.40
CA GLY A 89 13.89 -14.66 -0.47
C GLY A 89 14.35 -15.10 -1.86
N ALA A 90 15.61 -14.81 -2.18
CA ALA A 90 16.25 -15.38 -3.36
C ALA A 90 16.29 -16.92 -3.27
N PRO A 91 16.38 -17.65 -4.39
CA PRO A 91 16.43 -19.12 -4.37
C PRO A 91 17.48 -19.66 -3.39
N GLY A 92 17.08 -20.61 -2.54
CA GLY A 92 17.88 -21.20 -1.47
C GLY A 92 17.84 -20.45 -0.13
N GLN A 93 17.19 -19.27 -0.07
CA GLN A 93 16.94 -18.58 1.20
C GLN A 93 15.80 -19.24 1.97
N TRP A 94 15.74 -18.97 3.28
CA TRP A 94 14.84 -19.64 4.19
C TRP A 94 13.35 -19.33 3.96
N ASP A 95 13.04 -18.27 3.20
CA ASP A 95 11.72 -17.74 2.85
C ASP A 95 11.54 -17.62 1.32
N ASP A 96 12.22 -18.47 0.55
CA ASP A 96 12.21 -18.43 -0.92
C ASP A 96 10.96 -19.05 -1.57
N THR A 97 10.00 -19.54 -0.77
CA THR A 97 8.86 -20.35 -1.24
C THR A 97 7.53 -19.70 -0.91
N ILE A 98 7.20 -19.57 0.38
CA ILE A 98 5.92 -19.02 0.85
C ILE A 98 6.17 -17.92 1.87
N LEU A 99 5.40 -16.83 1.78
CA LEU A 99 5.29 -15.80 2.80
C LEU A 99 3.86 -15.69 3.29
N VAL A 100 3.70 -15.55 4.60
CA VAL A 100 2.42 -15.29 5.27
C VAL A 100 2.58 -14.01 6.08
N VAL A 101 1.81 -12.98 5.77
CA VAL A 101 1.87 -11.71 6.50
C VAL A 101 1.28 -11.85 7.92
N ALA A 102 1.92 -11.27 8.94
CA ALA A 102 1.43 -11.32 10.32
C ALA A 102 0.25 -10.37 10.58
N ASP A 103 -0.40 -10.49 11.75
CA ASP A 103 -1.53 -9.66 12.14
C ASP A 103 -1.06 -8.29 12.71
N LYS A 104 -1.32 -7.24 11.91
CA LYS A 104 -1.09 -5.79 12.11
C LYS A 104 0.32 -5.23 11.85
N PRO A 105 0.42 -4.05 11.21
CA PRO A 105 1.68 -3.34 11.06
C PRO A 105 2.08 -2.71 12.40
N VAL A 106 3.36 -2.80 12.76
CA VAL A 106 3.90 -2.11 13.93
C VAL A 106 4.56 -0.81 13.49
N ILE A 107 4.02 0.32 13.95
CA ILE A 107 4.56 1.64 13.63
C ILE A 107 5.46 2.08 14.78
N ALA A 108 6.75 2.23 14.49
CA ALA A 108 7.72 2.76 15.44
C ALA A 108 8.44 3.96 14.79
N SER A 109 8.22 5.15 15.34
CA SER A 109 8.65 6.41 14.75
C SER A 109 8.17 6.53 13.30
N ASP A 110 9.10 6.66 12.35
CA ASP A 110 8.81 6.83 10.93
C ASP A 110 8.94 5.53 10.12
N THR A 111 9.00 4.38 10.80
CA THR A 111 9.11 3.07 10.15
C THR A 111 7.93 2.19 10.51
N VAL A 112 7.32 1.65 9.46
CA VAL A 112 6.30 0.61 9.55
C VAL A 112 6.99 -0.73 9.42
N HIS A 113 6.77 -1.60 10.39
CA HIS A 113 7.33 -2.93 10.51
C HIS A 113 6.23 -3.94 10.16
N LEU A 114 6.51 -4.77 9.16
CA LEU A 114 5.67 -5.86 8.71
C LEU A 114 6.37 -7.17 9.04
N PHE A 115 5.96 -7.78 10.15
CA PHE A 115 6.39 -9.13 10.45
C PHE A 115 5.70 -10.12 9.51
N TYR A 116 6.41 -11.16 9.10
CA TYR A 116 5.87 -12.22 8.25
C TYR A 116 6.45 -13.56 8.69
N ALA A 117 5.70 -14.63 8.47
CA ALA A 117 6.22 -15.99 8.52
C ALA A 117 6.65 -16.41 7.11
N GLY A 118 7.70 -17.21 7.01
CA GLY A 118 8.16 -17.75 5.73
C GLY A 118 8.73 -19.15 5.86
N ALA A 119 8.75 -19.85 4.74
CA ALA A 119 9.40 -21.14 4.60
C ALA A 119 10.08 -21.26 3.23
N GLY A 120 11.10 -22.13 3.18
CA GLY A 120 11.88 -22.40 1.98
C GLY A 120 11.41 -23.64 1.24
N ALA A 121 12.13 -24.03 0.19
CA ALA A 121 11.75 -25.10 -0.74
C ALA A 121 11.47 -26.49 -0.11
N GLN A 122 11.89 -26.74 1.13
CA GLN A 122 11.53 -27.96 1.86
C GLN A 122 10.03 -28.03 2.22
N TRP A 123 9.38 -26.87 2.35
CA TRP A 123 7.93 -26.77 2.58
C TRP A 123 7.24 -27.03 1.24
N THR A 124 6.33 -28.00 1.14
CA THR A 124 5.71 -28.37 -0.17
C THR A 124 4.25 -27.95 -0.32
N CYS A 125 3.44 -28.08 0.73
CA CYS A 125 2.02 -27.71 0.74
C CYS A 125 1.48 -27.61 2.17
N TRP A 126 0.27 -27.07 2.32
CA TRP A 126 -0.48 -27.15 3.57
C TRP A 126 -0.87 -28.60 3.87
N ALA A 127 -0.83 -28.97 5.16
CA ALA A 127 -1.33 -30.27 5.58
C ALA A 127 -2.85 -30.32 5.33
N SER A 128 -3.34 -31.41 4.74
CA SER A 128 -4.77 -31.57 4.44
C SER A 128 -5.64 -31.70 5.70
N ASN A 129 -5.04 -32.12 6.82
CA ASN A 129 -5.63 -32.19 8.15
C ASN A 129 -4.52 -32.29 9.21
N ASN A 130 -4.89 -32.31 10.51
CA ASN A 130 -3.94 -32.44 11.63
C ASN A 130 -3.70 -33.90 12.07
N GLN A 131 -3.98 -34.90 11.22
CA GLN A 131 -3.76 -36.30 11.57
C GLN A 131 -2.31 -36.71 11.30
N PRO A 132 -1.70 -37.61 12.10
CA PRO A 132 -0.30 -38.03 11.91
C PRO A 132 0.04 -38.52 10.50
N GLU A 133 -0.92 -39.13 9.80
CA GLU A 133 -0.71 -39.66 8.46
C GLU A 133 -0.56 -38.55 7.40
N SER A 134 -1.20 -37.39 7.59
CA SER A 134 -1.01 -36.23 6.70
C SER A 134 0.38 -35.60 6.89
N LEU A 135 0.96 -35.77 8.08
CA LEU A 135 2.30 -35.34 8.46
C LEU A 135 3.39 -36.34 8.00
N ALA A 136 3.06 -37.47 7.40
CA ALA A 136 4.09 -38.41 6.93
C ALA A 136 4.80 -37.93 5.65
N HIS A 137 4.21 -36.97 4.93
CA HIS A 137 4.78 -36.38 3.72
C HIS A 137 5.55 -35.11 4.08
N ASN A 138 6.47 -34.63 3.22
CA ASN A 138 7.23 -33.37 3.42
C ASN A 138 6.33 -32.11 3.32
N VAL A 139 5.21 -32.11 4.04
CA VAL A 139 4.24 -31.03 4.13
C VAL A 139 4.75 -29.93 5.03
N GLY A 140 4.14 -28.76 4.88
CA GLY A 140 4.51 -27.57 5.62
C GLY A 140 4.49 -27.71 7.13
N ALA A 141 3.61 -28.56 7.66
CA ALA A 141 3.49 -28.80 9.10
C ALA A 141 4.73 -29.46 9.74
N ASN A 142 5.60 -30.10 8.96
CA ASN A 142 6.86 -30.68 9.44
C ASN A 142 8.09 -29.82 9.12
N CYS A 143 7.88 -28.71 8.42
CA CYS A 143 8.95 -27.83 8.01
C CYS A 143 9.09 -26.69 9.02
N VAL A 144 10.33 -26.29 9.28
CA VAL A 144 10.59 -25.13 10.15
C VAL A 144 10.14 -23.86 9.42
N GLY A 145 9.02 -23.30 9.84
CA GLY A 145 8.67 -21.90 9.56
C GLY A 145 9.55 -20.97 10.39
N ARG A 146 9.92 -19.82 9.83
CA ARG A 146 10.65 -18.78 10.56
C ARG A 146 9.95 -17.44 10.39
N MET A 147 10.32 -16.49 11.25
CA MET A 147 9.78 -15.14 11.21
C MET A 147 10.79 -14.18 10.57
N GLY A 148 10.30 -13.36 9.65
CA GLY A 148 11.03 -12.26 9.03
C GLY A 148 10.40 -10.91 9.37
N LEU A 149 11.11 -9.86 8.99
CA LEU A 149 10.69 -8.48 9.14
C LEU A 149 10.96 -7.74 7.82
N ALA A 150 9.90 -7.20 7.22
CA ALA A 150 9.99 -6.20 6.18
C ALA A 150 9.70 -4.81 6.77
N THR A 151 10.33 -3.78 6.23
CA THR A 151 10.13 -2.40 6.69
C THR A 151 9.78 -1.48 5.55
N LEU A 152 8.90 -0.53 5.80
CA LEU A 152 8.59 0.58 4.90
C LEU A 152 8.60 1.90 5.68
N ARG A 153 8.93 3.00 5.00
CA ARG A 153 8.79 4.35 5.59
C ARG A 153 7.32 4.62 5.92
N ARG A 154 7.04 5.47 6.90
CA ARG A 154 5.68 5.92 7.22
C ARG A 154 4.96 6.33 5.93
N ASP A 155 3.75 5.81 5.73
CA ASP A 155 2.92 6.00 4.53
C ASP A 155 3.54 5.55 3.18
N GLY A 156 4.64 4.80 3.21
CA GLY A 156 5.36 4.30 2.03
C GLY A 156 4.77 3.05 1.38
N TRP A 157 3.47 2.79 1.53
CA TRP A 157 2.79 1.59 1.00
C TRP A 157 2.73 1.54 -0.53
N THR A 158 2.70 2.72 -1.16
CA THR A 158 2.76 2.91 -2.62
C THR A 158 3.34 4.30 -2.91
N CYS A 159 3.45 4.67 -4.18
CA CYS A 159 3.77 6.04 -4.58
C CYS A 159 3.22 6.39 -5.96
N LEU A 160 3.07 7.69 -6.20
CA LEU A 160 3.00 8.27 -7.54
C LEU A 160 4.41 8.66 -7.99
N GLU A 161 4.77 8.28 -9.20
CA GLU A 161 6.01 8.65 -9.88
C GLU A 161 5.81 8.74 -11.40
N THR A 162 6.73 9.40 -12.10
CA THR A 162 6.76 9.40 -13.56
C THR A 162 7.22 8.03 -14.07
N ALA A 163 6.57 7.51 -15.11
CA ALA A 163 6.82 6.15 -15.62
C ALA A 163 8.28 5.90 -16.03
N ASP A 164 8.98 6.92 -16.55
CA ASP A 164 10.37 6.84 -16.98
C ASP A 164 11.38 7.32 -15.91
N GLY A 165 10.90 7.84 -14.78
CA GLY A 165 11.73 8.44 -13.73
C GLY A 165 12.56 9.65 -14.17
N ALA A 166 12.23 10.28 -15.31
CA ALA A 166 13.04 11.33 -15.92
C ALA A 166 12.23 12.51 -16.45
N SER A 167 11.01 12.26 -16.92
CA SER A 167 10.14 13.25 -17.56
C SER A 167 9.40 14.16 -16.55
N PHE A 168 8.62 15.08 -17.11
CA PHE A 168 7.60 15.79 -16.35
C PHE A 168 6.30 15.00 -16.35
N GLY A 169 5.61 14.98 -15.22
CA GLY A 169 4.31 14.34 -15.08
C GLY A 169 3.38 15.16 -14.18
N SER A 170 2.09 14.82 -14.17
CA SER A 170 1.17 15.40 -13.21
C SER A 170 0.08 14.43 -12.79
N ALA A 171 -0.44 14.60 -11.59
CA ALA A 171 -1.59 13.88 -11.07
C ALA A 171 -2.50 14.85 -10.30
N THR A 172 -3.81 14.71 -10.44
CA THR A 172 -4.80 15.53 -9.72
C THR A 172 -5.56 14.66 -8.73
N SER A 173 -5.72 15.15 -7.50
CA SER A 173 -6.47 14.46 -6.45
C SER A 173 -7.98 14.37 -6.77
N LYS A 174 -8.69 13.49 -6.04
CA LYS A 174 -10.14 13.66 -5.83
C LYS A 174 -10.41 15.00 -5.12
N GLU A 175 -11.68 15.42 -5.10
CA GLU A 175 -12.11 16.60 -4.35
C GLU A 175 -11.85 16.42 -2.86
N ILE A 176 -11.43 17.51 -2.21
CA ILE A 176 -11.10 17.58 -0.79
C ILE A 176 -12.04 18.61 -0.16
N GLU A 177 -12.81 18.15 0.84
CA GLU A 177 -13.92 18.87 1.44
C GLU A 177 -13.52 19.96 2.44
N ALA A 178 -14.47 20.87 2.71
CA ALA A 178 -14.28 22.10 3.47
C ALA A 178 -14.01 21.93 4.99
N SER A 179 -14.31 20.76 5.58
CA SER A 179 -14.09 20.50 7.01
C SER A 179 -12.61 20.38 7.38
N GLU A 180 -11.75 20.08 6.41
CA GLU A 180 -10.29 20.10 6.54
C GLU A 180 -9.76 21.54 6.35
N ARG A 181 -10.13 22.46 7.24
CA ARG A 181 -9.43 23.76 7.38
C ARG A 181 -8.04 23.55 8.01
N GLY A 182 -7.28 22.59 7.50
CA GLY A 182 -5.86 22.51 7.80
C GLY A 182 -5.14 23.68 7.16
N SER A 183 -4.20 24.25 7.90
CA SER A 183 -3.39 25.39 7.48
C SER A 183 -2.22 24.97 6.58
N ALA A 184 -1.70 23.76 6.77
CA ALA A 184 -0.49 23.27 6.12
C ALA A 184 -0.77 22.03 5.25
N LEU A 185 -0.31 22.08 4.00
CA LEU A 185 -0.21 20.91 3.13
C LEU A 185 1.17 20.27 3.32
N LYS A 186 1.19 19.00 3.71
CA LYS A 186 2.40 18.18 3.89
C LYS A 186 2.49 17.09 2.83
N LEU A 187 3.69 16.84 2.32
CA LEU A 187 3.98 15.77 1.36
C LEU A 187 5.02 14.81 1.92
N ASN A 188 4.81 13.52 1.68
CA ASN A 188 5.78 12.48 1.96
C ASN A 188 6.52 12.12 0.66
N LEU A 189 7.80 12.47 0.58
CA LEU A 189 8.62 12.43 -0.63
C LEU A 189 9.85 11.54 -0.47
N SER A 190 10.20 10.84 -1.55
CA SER A 190 11.49 10.14 -1.70
C SER A 190 12.08 10.31 -3.09
N ARG A 191 13.38 10.04 -3.24
CA ARG A 191 14.13 10.19 -4.50
C ARG A 191 14.11 11.62 -5.07
N ALA A 192 13.82 12.61 -4.25
CA ALA A 192 13.93 14.01 -4.63
C ALA A 192 15.40 14.42 -4.65
N MET A 193 15.78 15.25 -5.62
CA MET A 193 17.15 15.71 -5.79
C MET A 193 17.15 17.20 -6.12
N PRO A 194 17.94 18.02 -5.40
CA PRO A 194 17.98 19.45 -5.63
C PRO A 194 18.21 19.79 -7.10
N GLN A 195 17.35 20.66 -7.64
CA GLN A 195 17.39 21.14 -9.03
C GLN A 195 17.22 20.07 -10.13
N ARG A 196 17.01 18.79 -9.78
CA ARG A 196 16.91 17.68 -10.74
C ARG A 196 15.60 16.93 -10.64
N SER A 197 15.10 16.75 -9.42
CA SER A 197 13.87 16.04 -9.19
C SER A 197 13.09 16.58 -8.02
N PHE A 198 11.86 17.01 -8.29
CA PHE A 198 11.07 17.77 -7.35
C PHE A 198 9.58 17.68 -7.64
N VAL A 199 8.77 17.94 -6.61
CA VAL A 199 7.33 18.13 -6.74
C VAL A 199 6.99 19.61 -6.57
N THR A 200 6.05 20.10 -7.38
CA THR A 200 5.34 21.36 -7.14
C THR A 200 3.85 21.09 -7.12
N VAL A 201 3.08 21.95 -6.48
CA VAL A 201 1.63 21.76 -6.31
C VAL A 201 0.90 23.02 -6.72
N GLU A 202 -0.24 22.86 -7.36
CA GLU A 202 -1.23 23.93 -7.52
C GLU A 202 -2.57 23.54 -6.92
N VAL A 203 -3.28 24.54 -6.41
CA VAL A 203 -4.61 24.38 -5.81
C VAL A 203 -5.66 24.83 -6.81
N ILE A 204 -6.61 23.94 -7.07
CA ILE A 204 -7.70 24.14 -8.02
C ILE A 204 -9.00 24.27 -7.21
N ASP A 205 -9.78 25.31 -7.52
CA ASP A 205 -11.15 25.41 -7.04
C ASP A 205 -11.98 24.32 -7.72
N ALA A 206 -12.56 23.42 -6.91
CA ALA A 206 -13.29 22.28 -7.44
C ALA A 206 -14.59 22.70 -8.17
N ALA A 207 -15.21 23.82 -7.76
CA ALA A 207 -16.46 24.28 -8.36
C ALA A 207 -16.24 24.89 -9.75
N THR A 208 -15.13 25.63 -9.93
CA THR A 208 -14.84 26.35 -11.19
C THR A 208 -13.84 25.62 -12.09
N GLY A 209 -13.07 24.67 -11.53
CA GLY A 209 -11.96 24.00 -12.21
C GLY A 209 -10.76 24.91 -12.48
N GLN A 210 -10.76 26.14 -11.95
CA GLN A 210 -9.71 27.12 -12.15
C GLN A 210 -8.65 27.03 -11.06
N VAL A 211 -7.40 27.31 -11.43
CA VAL A 211 -6.29 27.42 -10.45
C VAL A 211 -6.52 28.67 -9.59
N ILE A 212 -6.43 28.51 -8.27
CA ILE A 212 -6.57 29.60 -7.32
C ILE A 212 -5.36 30.53 -7.44
N LYS A 213 -5.60 31.81 -7.74
CA LYS A 213 -4.56 32.82 -7.94
C LYS A 213 -3.59 32.87 -6.76
N GLY A 214 -2.30 32.74 -7.02
CA GLY A 214 -1.22 32.76 -6.02
C GLY A 214 -1.04 31.44 -5.27
N LEU A 215 -1.83 30.41 -5.57
CA LEU A 215 -1.61 29.01 -5.20
C LEU A 215 -1.37 28.15 -6.46
N ASP A 216 -0.78 28.77 -7.48
CA ASP A 216 -0.44 28.16 -8.77
C ASP A 216 0.97 27.53 -8.76
N ARG A 217 1.25 26.70 -9.77
CA ARG A 217 2.55 26.01 -9.91
C ARG A 217 3.76 26.96 -9.90
N ALA A 218 3.67 28.11 -10.55
CA ALA A 218 4.79 29.06 -10.67
C ALA A 218 5.05 29.84 -9.36
N SER A 219 4.04 29.91 -8.50
CA SER A 219 4.13 30.43 -7.14
C SER A 219 4.61 29.37 -6.14
N CYS A 220 4.43 28.08 -6.42
CA CYS A 220 4.87 26.98 -5.55
C CYS A 220 6.39 26.88 -5.48
N ARG A 221 6.95 26.82 -4.26
CA ARG A 221 8.36 26.45 -4.08
C ARG A 221 8.54 24.97 -4.44
N PRO A 222 9.49 24.60 -5.31
CA PRO A 222 9.83 23.21 -5.56
C PRO A 222 10.23 22.48 -4.27
N LEU A 223 9.66 21.30 -4.05
CA LEU A 223 10.06 20.40 -2.97
C LEU A 223 11.01 19.34 -3.56
N ASP A 224 12.30 19.53 -3.32
CA ASP A 224 13.41 18.83 -4.00
C ASP A 224 14.33 18.04 -3.04
N ARG A 225 13.81 17.69 -1.86
CA ARG A 225 14.47 16.89 -0.84
C ARG A 225 13.57 15.78 -0.32
N ASP A 226 14.19 14.66 0.06
CA ASP A 226 13.52 13.58 0.75
C ASP A 226 13.09 14.06 2.13
N ASP A 227 11.80 13.89 2.42
CA ASP A 227 11.17 14.36 3.65
C ASP A 227 9.86 13.58 3.85
N LEU A 228 9.51 13.30 5.09
CA LEU A 228 8.26 12.61 5.44
C LEU A 228 7.09 13.59 5.52
N ASP A 229 7.36 14.86 5.81
CA ASP A 229 6.39 15.92 6.10
C ASP A 229 6.76 17.25 5.41
N ALA A 230 7.17 17.15 4.14
CA ALA A 230 7.61 18.28 3.34
C ALA A 230 6.48 19.32 3.23
N THR A 231 6.72 20.53 3.75
CA THR A 231 5.67 21.58 3.78
C THR A 231 5.60 22.33 2.45
N VAL A 232 4.42 22.35 1.85
CA VAL A 232 4.15 23.08 0.60
C VAL A 232 3.86 24.55 0.89
N THR A 233 4.51 25.43 0.14
CA THR A 233 4.37 26.89 0.28
C THR A 233 4.38 27.57 -1.08
N TRP A 234 3.61 28.66 -1.22
CA TRP A 234 3.49 29.42 -2.46
C TRP A 234 3.90 30.88 -2.27
N ARG A 235 5.14 31.27 -2.58
CA ARG A 235 5.68 32.65 -2.42
C ARG A 235 5.20 33.37 -1.13
N GLY A 236 5.30 32.68 0.02
CA GLY A 236 4.87 33.20 1.33
C GLY A 236 3.41 32.92 1.71
N ARG A 237 2.63 32.28 0.85
CA ARG A 237 1.27 31.78 1.11
C ARG A 237 1.28 30.28 1.43
N SER A 238 0.17 29.83 1.99
CA SER A 238 -0.12 28.48 2.43
C SER A 238 -1.48 28.00 1.90
N LEU A 239 -1.84 26.75 2.22
CA LEU A 239 -3.16 26.23 1.88
C LEU A 239 -4.29 26.99 2.60
N ALA A 240 -4.01 27.56 3.78
CA ALA A 240 -4.95 28.37 4.55
C ALA A 240 -5.47 29.59 3.77
N ASP A 241 -4.68 30.08 2.81
CA ASP A 241 -5.03 31.27 2.01
C ASP A 241 -5.96 30.95 0.83
N ALA A 242 -6.40 29.70 0.66
CA ALA A 242 -7.34 29.31 -0.39
C ALA A 242 -8.76 29.80 -0.03
N PRO A 243 -9.38 30.69 -0.85
CA PRO A 243 -10.70 31.26 -0.55
C PRO A 243 -11.85 30.29 -0.88
N ALA A 244 -11.59 29.29 -1.73
CA ALA A 244 -12.59 28.34 -2.20
C ALA A 244 -12.42 26.98 -1.51
N ARG A 245 -13.55 26.34 -1.24
CA ARG A 245 -13.68 24.92 -0.88
C ARG A 245 -14.97 24.39 -1.52
N PRO A 246 -15.03 23.13 -1.98
CA PRO A 246 -13.95 22.14 -1.98
C PRO A 246 -12.83 22.47 -2.97
N ILE A 247 -11.68 21.81 -2.80
CA ILE A 247 -10.48 22.02 -3.65
C ILE A 247 -10.02 20.70 -4.27
N ARG A 248 -9.21 20.78 -5.32
CA ARG A 248 -8.36 19.68 -5.81
C ARG A 248 -6.90 20.13 -5.77
N LEU A 249 -6.01 19.18 -5.51
CA LEU A 249 -4.57 19.40 -5.59
C LEU A 249 -4.04 18.78 -6.88
N ARG A 250 -3.35 19.56 -7.70
CA ARG A 250 -2.57 19.02 -8.82
C ARG A 250 -1.10 19.03 -8.48
N PHE A 251 -0.54 17.83 -8.39
CA PHE A 251 0.88 17.59 -8.17
C PHE A 251 1.58 17.53 -9.52
N HIS A 252 2.66 18.29 -9.67
CA HIS A 252 3.52 18.31 -10.85
C HIS A 252 4.87 17.72 -10.47
N PHE A 253 5.28 16.69 -11.19
CA PHE A 253 6.48 15.90 -10.96
C PHE A 253 7.54 16.29 -11.99
N CYS A 254 8.80 16.29 -11.56
CA CYS A 254 9.97 16.39 -12.43
C CYS A 254 10.99 15.33 -11.99
N GLY A 255 11.48 14.52 -12.92
CA GLY A 255 12.51 13.51 -12.64
C GLY A 255 12.02 12.34 -11.78
N ALA A 256 12.92 11.76 -11.00
CA ALA A 256 12.73 10.49 -10.29
C ALA A 256 11.94 10.52 -8.96
N VAL A 257 11.42 11.68 -8.55
CA VAL A 257 10.77 11.91 -7.26
C VAL A 257 9.49 11.09 -7.13
N ARG A 258 9.26 10.57 -5.93
CA ARG A 258 8.09 9.79 -5.55
C ARG A 258 7.28 10.55 -4.52
N LEU A 259 5.97 10.61 -4.74
CA LEU A 259 4.99 11.09 -3.76
C LEU A 259 4.29 9.88 -3.14
N HIS A 260 4.53 9.62 -1.87
CA HIS A 260 3.95 8.49 -1.14
C HIS A 260 2.57 8.81 -0.55
N ALA A 261 2.44 10.01 0.02
CA ALA A 261 1.21 10.49 0.64
C ALA A 261 1.20 12.02 0.72
N PHE A 262 0.02 12.59 0.95
CA PHE A 262 -0.15 13.99 1.33
C PHE A 262 -1.14 14.08 2.49
N ALA A 263 -1.01 15.12 3.30
CA ALA A 263 -1.89 15.40 4.43
C ALA A 263 -2.18 16.91 4.54
N ILE A 264 -3.37 17.25 5.02
CA ILE A 264 -3.78 18.62 5.34
C ILE A 264 -3.89 18.69 6.86
N GLU A 265 -2.93 19.36 7.49
CA GLU A 265 -2.78 19.45 8.94
C GLU A 265 -3.26 20.80 9.46
N GLN A 266 -3.80 20.82 10.68
CA GLN A 266 -4.24 22.03 11.37
C GLN A 266 -3.06 22.87 11.85
#